data_AF-A0A0C3SFP1-F1
#
_entry.id   AF-A0A0C3SFP1-F1
#
_cell.length_a   1.000
_cell.length_b   1.000
_cell.length_c   1.000
_cell.angle_alpha   90.00
_cell.angle_beta   90.00
_cell.angle_gamma   90.00
#
_symmetry.space_group_name_H-M   'P 1'
#
loop_
_entity.id
_entity.type
_entity.pdbx_description
1 polymer ?
#
loop_
_entity_poly.entity_id
_entity_poly.type
_entity_poly.pdbx_seq_one_letter_code
_entity_poly.pdbx_strand_id
1 'polypeptide(L)'
;MSSDSPIQAELAIQPISRSPSPAGGDVLTLRSLVSTKDAGVIIGKGGKNVAELRDQTAVKAGVSKVIAGVHERVLTVTGSVEGVAKAYAMIVSQLSSASAASPGSPSPDAQSSIRLLISHNLMGSVIGRSGLKIKAIQDASGARMFAQKDMLPQSTERIVEVHGSSESIGRAIEDIGRALLEDWERGAGTVLFHPGVADERSGRRPGQQPGRRSNGDAPRGRGSPSPNSPATQPSNLRTQNISIPSDMVGCIIGRNGTKITEIRRLSGSKISIAKEPHDETGERMFTIVGTPEANEKALFLLYNQLESEKERRVGREQMQQDELQD
;
A
#
# COMPACT_ATOMS: atom_id res chain seq x y z
N MET A 1 54.51 10.77 54.23
CA MET A 1 53.49 11.00 55.26
C MET A 1 52.64 12.15 54.75
N SER A 2 51.62 11.89 53.95
CA SER A 2 50.26 11.46 54.31
C SER A 2 49.33 12.67 54.46
N SER A 3 48.21 12.61 53.72
CA SER A 3 46.93 13.34 53.87
C SER A 3 46.98 14.87 53.66
N ASP A 4 46.03 15.52 52.99
CA ASP A 4 44.62 15.21 52.85
C ASP A 4 43.97 15.98 51.68
N SER A 5 42.83 15.49 51.21
CA SER A 5 42.01 16.07 50.13
C SER A 5 41.18 17.28 50.61
N PRO A 6 40.46 17.97 49.71
CA PRO A 6 39.01 17.74 49.77
C PRO A 6 38.29 17.61 48.42
N ILE A 7 37.14 16.96 48.56
CA ILE A 7 36.13 16.49 47.63
C ILE A 7 35.30 17.66 47.06
N GLN A 8 34.98 17.61 45.76
CA GLN A 8 33.67 18.07 45.25
C GLN A 8 33.10 17.02 44.30
N ALA A 9 31.88 16.61 44.62
CA ALA A 9 31.11 15.57 43.96
C ALA A 9 30.36 16.14 42.75
N GLU A 10 30.62 15.60 41.56
CA GLU A 10 29.82 15.85 40.37
C GLU A 10 28.93 14.64 40.09
N LEU A 11 27.62 14.84 40.22
CA LEU A 11 26.56 13.88 39.92
C LEU A 11 26.54 13.60 38.41
N ALA A 12 26.95 12.39 38.03
CA ALA A 12 26.82 11.86 36.69
C ALA A 12 25.34 11.65 36.32
N ILE A 13 24.80 12.54 35.49
CA ILE A 13 23.57 12.27 34.74
C ILE A 13 23.97 11.47 33.49
N GLN A 14 23.80 10.15 33.55
CA GLN A 14 23.91 9.30 32.36
C GLN A 14 22.72 9.58 31.42
N PRO A 15 22.93 9.91 30.14
CA PRO A 15 21.83 9.99 29.20
C PRO A 15 21.29 8.58 28.93
N ILE A 16 20.01 8.42 29.26
CA ILE A 16 19.16 7.26 28.97
C ILE A 16 19.31 6.87 27.49
N SER A 17 19.58 5.59 27.27
CA SER A 17 19.75 4.94 25.98
C SER A 17 18.66 5.33 24.98
N ARG A 18 19.00 6.19 24.03
CA ARG A 18 18.26 6.26 22.77
C ARG A 18 18.64 5.01 21.99
N SER A 19 17.68 4.10 21.83
CA SER A 19 17.72 3.06 20.81
C SER A 19 18.19 3.68 19.49
N PRO A 20 19.17 3.10 18.77
CA PRO A 20 19.61 3.65 17.50
C PRO A 20 18.42 3.60 16.54
N SER A 21 17.88 4.77 16.20
CA SER A 21 17.04 4.90 15.02
C SER A 21 17.93 4.62 13.82
N PRO A 22 17.62 3.64 12.96
CA PRO A 22 18.44 3.37 11.79
C PRO A 22 18.41 4.62 10.90
N ALA A 23 19.61 5.11 10.58
CA ALA A 23 19.82 6.20 9.64
C ALA A 23 19.12 5.90 8.31
N GLY A 24 18.52 6.92 7.71
CA GLY A 24 17.81 6.81 6.43
C GLY A 24 18.68 6.13 5.37
N GLY A 25 18.21 5.00 4.85
CA GLY A 25 18.88 4.22 3.82
C GLY A 25 18.08 3.00 3.38
N ASP A 26 17.72 2.10 4.32
CA ASP A 26 17.23 0.76 3.96
C ASP A 26 15.95 0.33 4.70
N VAL A 27 14.95 1.22 4.80
CA VAL A 27 13.65 0.86 5.41
C VAL A 27 12.74 0.24 4.35
N LEU A 28 12.63 -1.08 4.38
CA LEU A 28 11.74 -1.86 3.53
C LEU A 28 10.36 -1.99 4.18
N THR A 29 9.31 -1.70 3.42
CA THR A 29 7.92 -2.05 3.79
C THR A 29 7.37 -3.10 2.86
N LEU A 30 7.10 -4.30 3.38
CA LEU A 30 6.44 -5.37 2.63
C LEU A 30 5.04 -5.61 3.15
N ARG A 31 4.12 -5.83 2.20
CA ARG A 31 2.72 -6.15 2.46
C ARG A 31 2.44 -7.56 1.95
N SER A 32 1.61 -8.29 2.65
CA SER A 32 1.21 -9.65 2.27
C SER A 32 -0.26 -9.89 2.57
N LEU A 33 -0.86 -10.74 1.76
CA LEU A 33 -2.25 -11.14 1.87
C LEU A 33 -2.35 -12.45 2.65
N VAL A 34 -2.99 -12.39 3.81
CA VAL A 34 -3.15 -13.52 4.72
C VAL A 34 -4.63 -13.80 4.94
N SER A 35 -5.01 -15.05 5.22
CA SER A 35 -6.39 -15.34 5.58
C SER A 35 -6.71 -14.79 6.97
N THR A 36 -8.00 -14.65 7.30
CA THR A 36 -8.44 -14.24 8.64
C THR A 36 -8.01 -15.24 9.71
N LYS A 37 -7.94 -16.53 9.35
CA LYS A 37 -7.43 -17.61 10.22
C LYS A 37 -5.93 -17.43 10.49
N ASP A 38 -5.14 -17.24 9.43
CA ASP A 38 -3.69 -17.04 9.53
C ASP A 38 -3.34 -15.76 10.29
N ALA A 39 -4.07 -14.68 10.03
CA ALA A 39 -3.96 -13.43 10.78
C ALA A 39 -4.19 -13.64 12.28
N GLY A 40 -5.13 -14.53 12.66
CA GLY A 40 -5.36 -14.89 14.06
C GLY A 40 -4.15 -15.58 14.69
N VAL A 41 -3.50 -16.48 13.97
CA VAL A 41 -2.26 -17.15 14.40
C VAL A 41 -1.12 -16.14 14.53
N ILE A 42 -0.92 -15.27 13.53
CA ILE A 42 0.13 -14.24 13.52
C ILE A 42 -0.02 -13.27 14.70
N ILE A 43 -1.25 -12.85 15.01
CA ILE A 43 -1.51 -11.97 16.17
C ILE A 43 -1.28 -12.73 17.49
N GLY A 44 -1.77 -13.97 17.57
CA GLY A 44 -1.73 -14.78 18.78
C GLY A 44 -2.72 -14.32 19.87
N LYS A 45 -2.93 -15.16 20.88
CA LYS A 45 -3.81 -14.83 22.02
C LYS A 45 -3.28 -13.57 22.74
N GLY A 46 -4.12 -12.54 22.86
CA GLY A 46 -3.75 -11.28 23.50
C GLY A 46 -2.68 -10.47 22.75
N GLY A 47 -2.38 -10.77 21.48
CA GLY A 47 -1.33 -10.10 20.73
C GLY A 47 0.09 -10.55 21.10
N LYS A 48 0.24 -11.63 21.90
CA LYS A 48 1.55 -12.11 22.37
C LYS A 48 2.49 -12.45 21.21
N ASN A 49 1.98 -13.13 20.19
CA ASN A 49 2.79 -13.64 19.09
C ASN A 49 3.33 -12.50 18.21
N VAL A 50 2.49 -11.52 17.87
CA VAL A 50 2.94 -10.33 17.13
C VAL A 50 3.85 -9.42 17.98
N ALA A 51 3.68 -9.39 19.30
CA ALA A 51 4.58 -8.66 20.18
C ALA A 51 5.99 -9.30 20.20
N GLU A 52 6.06 -10.61 20.35
CA GLU A 52 7.31 -11.39 20.29
C GLU A 52 7.98 -11.28 18.91
N LEU A 53 7.20 -11.33 17.83
CA LEU A 53 7.68 -11.11 16.48
C LEU A 53 8.40 -9.75 16.36
N ARG A 54 7.78 -8.67 16.85
CA ARG A 54 8.36 -7.32 16.79
C ARG A 54 9.62 -7.20 17.64
N ASP A 55 9.65 -7.83 18.80
CA ASP A 55 10.79 -7.82 19.72
C ASP A 55 12.01 -8.54 19.13
N GLN A 56 11.81 -9.76 18.59
CA GLN A 56 12.91 -10.57 18.05
C GLN A 56 13.47 -10.09 16.70
N THR A 57 12.71 -9.28 15.96
CA THR A 57 13.05 -8.87 14.59
C THR A 57 13.29 -7.36 14.44
N ALA A 58 13.00 -6.59 15.49
CA ALA A 58 13.06 -5.12 15.49
C ALA A 58 12.24 -4.46 14.36
N VAL A 59 11.20 -5.13 13.86
CA VAL A 59 10.32 -4.59 12.80
C VAL A 59 9.03 -4.01 13.37
N LYS A 60 8.43 -3.09 12.60
CA LYS A 60 7.05 -2.63 12.77
C LYS A 60 6.12 -3.51 11.94
N ALA A 61 5.58 -4.56 12.56
CA ALA A 61 4.57 -5.43 11.95
C ALA A 61 3.15 -5.04 12.37
N GLY A 62 2.15 -5.17 11.49
CA GLY A 62 0.74 -4.91 11.81
C GLY A 62 -0.22 -5.59 10.83
N VAL A 63 -1.40 -5.99 11.31
CA VAL A 63 -2.43 -6.64 10.49
C VAL A 63 -3.64 -5.71 10.36
N SER A 64 -4.23 -5.63 9.16
CA SER A 64 -5.43 -4.83 8.88
C SER A 64 -6.61 -5.23 9.76
N LYS A 65 -7.55 -4.31 10.00
CA LYS A 65 -8.79 -4.61 10.75
C LYS A 65 -9.58 -5.74 10.06
N VAL A 66 -10.31 -6.51 10.86
CA VAL A 66 -11.24 -7.52 10.33
C VAL A 66 -12.43 -6.79 9.71
N ILE A 67 -12.84 -7.21 8.52
CA ILE A 67 -14.01 -6.70 7.82
C ILE A 67 -15.01 -7.86 7.70
N ALA A 68 -16.27 -7.62 8.05
CA ALA A 68 -17.30 -8.65 8.00
C ALA A 68 -17.51 -9.14 6.56
N GLY A 69 -17.59 -10.46 6.37
CA GLY A 69 -17.74 -11.08 5.06
C GLY A 69 -16.47 -11.19 4.21
N VAL A 70 -15.35 -10.62 4.66
CA VAL A 70 -14.07 -10.65 3.94
C VAL A 70 -13.11 -11.60 4.66
N HIS A 71 -12.66 -12.64 3.95
CA HIS A 71 -11.83 -13.69 4.52
C HIS A 71 -10.33 -13.38 4.45
N GLU A 72 -9.94 -12.30 3.78
CA GLU A 72 -8.54 -11.90 3.59
C GLU A 72 -8.20 -10.62 4.34
N ARG A 73 -6.98 -10.54 4.84
CA ARG A 73 -6.43 -9.42 5.61
C ARG A 73 -5.03 -9.10 5.09
N VAL A 74 -4.61 -7.86 5.28
CA VAL A 74 -3.28 -7.41 4.88
C VAL A 74 -2.37 -7.37 6.10
N LEU A 75 -1.29 -8.14 6.06
CA LEU A 75 -0.15 -8.01 6.95
C LEU A 75 0.81 -6.98 6.34
N THR A 76 1.27 -6.02 7.14
CA THR A 76 2.28 -5.02 6.77
C THR A 76 3.45 -5.15 7.72
N VAL A 77 4.67 -5.29 7.18
CA VAL A 77 5.91 -5.42 7.94
C VAL A 77 6.89 -4.38 7.41
N THR A 78 7.35 -3.50 8.29
CA THR A 78 8.28 -2.41 7.97
C THR A 78 9.53 -2.51 8.85
N GLY A 79 10.72 -2.49 8.26
CA GLY A 79 11.99 -2.57 9.00
C GLY A 79 13.18 -2.65 8.05
N SER A 80 14.33 -3.10 8.54
CA SER A 80 15.46 -3.46 7.65
C SER A 80 15.13 -4.70 6.82
N VAL A 81 15.83 -4.89 5.70
CA VAL A 81 15.65 -6.06 4.83
C VAL A 81 15.80 -7.36 5.62
N GLU A 82 16.84 -7.44 6.45
CA GLU A 82 17.15 -8.60 7.29
C GLU A 82 16.06 -8.82 8.35
N GLY A 83 15.57 -7.75 8.98
CA GLY A 83 14.50 -7.82 9.97
C GLY A 83 13.18 -8.29 9.35
N VAL A 84 12.84 -7.76 8.18
CA VAL A 84 11.64 -8.14 7.43
C VAL A 84 11.73 -9.61 6.99
N ALA A 85 12.86 -10.06 6.45
CA ALA A 85 13.09 -11.45 6.07
C ALA A 85 12.94 -12.41 7.27
N LYS A 86 13.56 -12.06 8.41
CA LYS A 86 13.44 -12.83 9.65
C LYS A 86 11.99 -12.88 10.15
N ALA A 87 11.27 -11.76 10.09
CA ALA A 87 9.87 -11.70 10.48
C ALA A 87 9.00 -12.63 9.64
N TYR A 88 9.17 -12.64 8.32
CA TYR A 88 8.42 -13.55 7.46
C TYR A 88 8.78 -15.02 7.70
N ALA A 89 10.05 -15.36 7.93
CA ALA A 89 10.46 -16.72 8.29
C ALA A 89 9.77 -17.20 9.58
N MET A 90 9.71 -16.35 10.60
CA MET A 90 8.99 -16.63 11.86
C MET A 90 7.49 -16.81 11.64
N ILE A 91 6.85 -15.91 10.86
CA ILE A 91 5.43 -15.99 10.53
C ILE A 91 5.10 -17.31 9.84
N VAL A 92 5.88 -17.69 8.82
CA VAL A 92 5.69 -18.93 8.06
C VAL A 92 5.85 -20.16 8.96
N SER A 93 6.85 -20.16 9.85
CA SER A 93 7.04 -21.22 10.84
C SER A 93 5.81 -21.38 11.76
N GLN A 94 5.27 -20.26 12.25
CA GLN A 94 4.08 -20.24 13.10
C GLN A 94 2.83 -20.73 12.37
N LEU A 95 2.63 -20.32 11.12
CA LEU A 95 1.52 -20.80 10.28
C LEU A 95 1.62 -22.29 9.99
N SER A 96 2.83 -22.80 9.70
CA SER A 96 3.09 -24.22 9.48
C SER A 96 2.80 -25.05 10.75
N SER A 97 3.30 -24.61 11.90
CA SER A 97 3.06 -25.29 13.19
C SER A 97 1.58 -25.32 13.59
N ALA A 98 0.82 -24.23 13.33
CA ALA A 98 -0.61 -24.18 13.60
C ALA A 98 -1.42 -25.05 12.63
N SER A 99 -0.95 -25.23 11.39
CA SER A 99 -1.56 -26.14 10.42
C SER A 99 -1.38 -27.60 10.83
N ALA A 100 -0.18 -27.98 11.29
CA ALA A 100 0.13 -29.33 11.77
C ALA A 100 -0.64 -29.74 13.03
N ALA A 101 -1.04 -28.78 13.87
CA ALA A 101 -1.80 -29.02 15.10
C ALA A 101 -3.30 -29.30 14.88
N SER A 102 -3.80 -29.20 13.64
CA SER A 102 -5.22 -29.46 13.32
C SER A 102 -5.40 -30.93 12.86
N PRO A 103 -6.02 -31.83 13.65
CA PRO A 103 -6.26 -33.21 13.23
C PRO A 103 -7.44 -33.25 12.24
N GLY A 104 -7.19 -33.50 10.95
CA GLY A 104 -8.28 -33.62 9.98
C GLY A 104 -7.93 -33.74 8.49
N SER A 105 -6.72 -33.40 8.04
CA SER A 105 -6.27 -33.72 6.68
C SER A 105 -4.75 -33.72 6.59
N PRO A 106 -4.09 -34.89 6.53
CA PRO A 106 -2.66 -34.96 6.26
C PRO A 106 -2.45 -34.78 4.76
N SER A 107 -2.17 -33.56 4.29
CA SER A 107 -1.48 -33.39 3.02
C SER A 107 0.02 -33.27 3.30
N PRO A 108 0.85 -34.23 2.86
CA PRO A 108 2.30 -34.20 3.05
C PRO A 108 3.00 -33.08 2.25
N ASP A 109 2.26 -32.36 1.41
CA ASP A 109 2.70 -31.24 0.57
C ASP A 109 2.24 -29.88 1.07
N ALA A 110 2.01 -29.69 2.38
CA ALA A 110 1.75 -28.37 2.95
C ALA A 110 3.02 -27.50 2.93
N GLN A 111 3.55 -27.24 1.73
CA GLN A 111 4.55 -26.20 1.50
C GLN A 111 3.94 -24.91 2.02
N SER A 112 4.61 -24.35 3.02
CA SER A 112 4.17 -23.09 3.58
C SER A 112 4.31 -22.04 2.48
N SER A 113 3.28 -21.21 2.33
CA SER A 113 3.24 -20.21 1.28
C SER A 113 2.85 -18.85 1.82
N ILE A 114 3.38 -17.81 1.20
CA ILE A 114 3.06 -16.42 1.51
C ILE A 114 2.76 -15.67 0.22
N ARG A 115 1.73 -14.82 0.26
CA ARG A 115 1.27 -14.04 -0.90
C ARG A 115 1.70 -12.59 -0.71
N LEU A 116 2.83 -12.22 -1.30
CA LEU A 116 3.35 -10.85 -1.23
C LEU A 116 2.56 -9.93 -2.16
N LEU A 117 2.27 -8.72 -1.70
CA LEU A 117 1.67 -7.65 -2.49
C LEU A 117 2.80 -6.74 -2.98
N ILE A 118 3.03 -6.74 -4.29
CA ILE A 118 4.10 -5.97 -4.92
C ILE A 118 3.50 -5.02 -5.94
N SER A 119 3.94 -3.76 -5.94
CA SER A 119 3.52 -2.78 -6.94
C SER A 119 3.80 -3.28 -8.36
N HIS A 120 2.86 -3.08 -9.29
CA HIS A 120 3.04 -3.39 -10.70
C HIS A 120 4.34 -2.81 -11.26
N ASN A 121 4.71 -1.59 -10.86
CA ASN A 121 5.90 -0.90 -11.35
C ASN A 121 7.21 -1.54 -10.84
N LEU A 122 7.17 -2.20 -9.69
CA LEU A 122 8.32 -2.88 -9.07
C LEU A 122 8.42 -4.37 -9.49
N MET A 123 7.41 -4.90 -10.19
CA MET A 123 7.45 -6.28 -10.67
C MET A 123 8.62 -6.55 -11.62
N GLY A 124 9.04 -5.54 -12.39
CA GLY A 124 10.20 -5.65 -13.27
C GLY A 124 11.49 -5.97 -12.51
N SER A 125 11.66 -5.40 -11.32
CA SER A 125 12.84 -5.56 -10.46
C SER A 125 12.89 -6.95 -9.82
N VAL A 126 11.73 -7.53 -9.51
CA VAL A 126 11.63 -8.90 -8.96
C VAL A 126 11.70 -9.97 -10.04
N ILE A 127 11.02 -9.79 -11.18
CA ILE A 127 10.95 -10.78 -12.27
C ILE A 127 12.24 -10.76 -13.11
N GLY A 128 12.75 -9.58 -13.42
CA GLY A 128 13.87 -9.38 -14.34
C GLY A 128 13.53 -9.65 -15.81
N ARG A 129 14.47 -9.33 -16.70
CA ARG A 129 14.31 -9.55 -18.15
C ARG A 129 14.07 -11.05 -18.42
N SER A 130 12.99 -11.38 -19.13
CA SER A 130 12.59 -12.76 -19.45
C SER A 130 12.45 -13.69 -18.23
N GLY A 131 12.22 -13.15 -17.03
CA GLY A 131 12.11 -13.95 -15.80
C GLY A 131 13.45 -14.44 -15.25
N LEU A 132 14.59 -13.88 -15.68
CA LEU A 132 15.91 -14.31 -15.20
C LEU A 132 16.14 -14.02 -13.71
N LYS A 133 15.67 -12.87 -13.20
CA LYS A 133 15.92 -12.48 -11.79
C LYS A 133 15.08 -13.33 -10.84
N ILE A 134 13.79 -13.56 -11.15
CA ILE A 134 12.96 -14.46 -10.33
C ILE A 134 13.47 -15.89 -10.34
N LYS A 135 13.99 -16.40 -11.46
CA LYS A 135 14.64 -17.72 -11.51
C LYS A 135 15.90 -17.77 -10.64
N ALA A 136 16.76 -16.77 -10.74
CA ALA A 136 17.95 -16.70 -9.89
C ALA A 136 17.61 -16.65 -8.40
N ILE A 137 16.57 -15.90 -8.01
CA ILE A 137 16.07 -15.85 -6.62
C ILE A 137 15.54 -17.24 -6.20
N GLN A 138 14.80 -17.93 -7.06
CA GLN A 138 14.32 -19.29 -6.80
C GLN A 138 15.49 -20.27 -6.58
N ASP A 139 16.49 -20.24 -7.45
CA ASP A 139 17.66 -21.13 -7.39
C ASP A 139 18.51 -20.86 -6.14
N ALA A 140 18.70 -19.59 -5.76
CA ALA A 140 19.49 -19.21 -4.60
C ALA A 140 18.79 -19.51 -3.25
N SER A 141 17.49 -19.24 -3.17
CA SER A 141 16.69 -19.41 -1.95
C SER A 141 16.17 -20.84 -1.76
N GLY A 142 16.08 -21.62 -2.84
CA GLY A 142 15.37 -22.90 -2.88
C GLY A 142 13.85 -22.76 -2.74
N ALA A 143 13.31 -21.53 -2.77
CA ALA A 143 11.88 -21.28 -2.77
C ALA A 143 11.30 -21.35 -4.20
N ARG A 144 10.03 -21.74 -4.32
CA ARG A 144 9.29 -21.61 -5.59
C ARG A 144 8.47 -20.33 -5.57
N MET A 145 8.53 -19.55 -6.65
CA MET A 145 7.82 -18.27 -6.72
C MET A 145 6.91 -18.18 -7.95
N PHE A 146 5.70 -17.65 -7.77
CA PHE A 146 4.74 -17.45 -8.85
C PHE A 146 4.19 -16.03 -8.82
N ALA A 147 4.50 -15.25 -9.85
CA ALA A 147 3.99 -13.90 -10.01
C ALA A 147 2.68 -13.93 -10.82
N GLN A 148 1.58 -13.47 -10.21
CA GLN A 148 0.29 -13.36 -10.90
C GLN A 148 0.34 -12.26 -11.96
N LYS A 149 -0.28 -12.49 -13.13
CA LYS A 149 -0.28 -11.55 -14.26
C LYS A 149 -1.11 -10.30 -13.99
N ASP A 150 -2.27 -10.49 -13.36
CA ASP A 150 -3.27 -9.45 -13.20
C ASP A 150 -3.06 -8.64 -11.92
N MET A 151 -3.41 -7.36 -11.99
CA MET A 151 -3.43 -6.45 -10.84
C MET A 151 -4.67 -6.72 -9.98
N LEU A 152 -4.53 -6.54 -8.68
CA LEU A 152 -5.65 -6.71 -7.76
C LEU A 152 -6.74 -5.64 -7.98
N PRO A 153 -8.03 -5.98 -7.80
CA PRO A 153 -9.11 -5.03 -7.96
C PRO A 153 -8.88 -3.75 -7.14
N GLN A 154 -9.13 -2.60 -7.77
CA GLN A 154 -8.96 -1.25 -7.18
C GLN A 154 -7.54 -0.89 -6.71
N SER A 155 -6.56 -1.78 -6.93
CA SER A 155 -5.17 -1.67 -6.53
C SER A 155 -4.24 -1.61 -7.75
N THR A 156 -3.02 -1.15 -7.55
CA THR A 156 -1.93 -1.34 -8.53
C THR A 156 -0.91 -2.37 -8.08
N GLU A 157 -1.24 -3.18 -7.08
CA GLU A 157 -0.43 -4.29 -6.62
C GLU A 157 -0.80 -5.60 -7.34
N ARG A 158 0.20 -6.46 -7.52
CA ARG A 158 0.09 -7.82 -8.02
C ARG A 158 0.55 -8.77 -6.91
N ILE A 159 0.06 -10.00 -6.96
CA ILE A 159 0.48 -11.03 -6.00
C ILE A 159 1.70 -11.75 -6.53
N VAL A 160 2.70 -11.89 -5.66
CA VAL A 160 3.80 -12.85 -5.83
C VAL A 160 3.67 -13.89 -4.72
N GLU A 161 3.33 -15.12 -5.11
CA GLU A 161 3.28 -16.25 -4.21
C GLU A 161 4.67 -16.84 -4.03
N VAL A 162 5.11 -17.02 -2.80
CA VAL A 162 6.40 -17.64 -2.45
C VAL A 162 6.11 -18.88 -1.62
N HIS A 163 6.58 -20.03 -2.09
CA HIS A 163 6.35 -21.35 -1.51
C HIS A 163 7.69 -21.98 -1.09
N GLY A 164 7.76 -22.57 0.10
CA GLY A 164 8.98 -23.22 0.58
C GLY A 164 8.97 -23.51 2.07
N SER A 165 10.15 -23.82 2.62
CA SER A 165 10.38 -23.85 4.06
C SER A 165 10.44 -22.42 4.63
N SER A 166 10.36 -22.29 5.96
CA SER A 166 10.53 -21.00 6.63
C SER A 166 11.86 -20.33 6.29
N GLU A 167 12.94 -21.13 6.20
CA GLU A 167 14.27 -20.64 5.83
C GLU A 167 14.36 -20.21 4.36
N SER A 168 13.82 -21.02 3.44
CA SER A 168 13.79 -20.68 2.02
C SER A 168 12.98 -19.43 1.73
N ILE A 169 11.82 -19.28 2.38
CA ILE A 169 11.00 -18.07 2.26
C ILE A 169 11.72 -16.85 2.84
N GLY A 170 12.39 -17.00 3.98
CA GLY A 170 13.21 -15.93 4.57
C GLY A 170 14.28 -15.42 3.59
N ARG A 171 15.06 -16.33 3.00
CA ARG A 171 16.08 -15.99 2.00
C ARG A 171 15.48 -15.34 0.75
N ALA A 172 14.39 -15.90 0.22
CA ALA A 172 13.72 -15.33 -0.95
C ALA A 172 13.22 -13.91 -0.68
N ILE A 173 12.69 -13.64 0.52
CA ILE A 173 12.19 -12.32 0.90
C ILE A 173 13.33 -11.32 1.09
N GLU A 174 14.49 -11.77 1.57
CA GLU A 174 15.68 -10.93 1.63
C GLU A 174 16.08 -10.45 0.22
N ASP A 175 16.20 -11.37 -0.73
CA ASP A 175 16.57 -11.05 -2.12
C ASP A 175 15.51 -10.18 -2.81
N ILE A 176 14.22 -10.48 -2.61
CA ILE A 176 13.12 -9.64 -3.10
C ILE A 176 13.22 -8.25 -2.46
N GLY A 177 13.47 -8.17 -1.16
CA GLY A 177 13.60 -6.92 -0.42
C GLY A 177 14.71 -6.03 -0.97
N ARG A 178 15.89 -6.62 -1.23
CA ARG A 178 17.02 -5.92 -1.88
C ARG A 178 16.62 -5.43 -3.27
N ALA A 179 16.01 -6.29 -4.09
CA ALA A 179 15.58 -5.92 -5.44
C ALA A 179 14.51 -4.81 -5.47
N LEU A 180 13.64 -4.75 -4.46
CA LEU A 180 12.63 -3.71 -4.34
C LEU A 180 13.20 -2.38 -3.84
N LEU A 181 14.23 -2.42 -2.99
CA LEU A 181 14.93 -1.21 -2.54
C LEU A 181 15.78 -0.60 -3.65
N GLU A 182 16.42 -1.41 -4.51
CA GLU A 182 17.20 -0.93 -5.66
C GLU A 182 16.38 -0.02 -6.60
N ASP A 183 15.08 -0.28 -6.75
CA ASP A 183 14.17 0.41 -7.67
C ASP A 183 13.00 1.10 -6.95
N TRP A 184 13.13 1.41 -5.66
CA TRP A 184 12.01 1.85 -4.81
C TRP A 184 11.25 3.07 -5.35
N GLU A 185 11.95 3.96 -6.06
CA GLU A 185 11.40 5.15 -6.71
C GLU A 185 10.29 4.81 -7.72
N ARG A 186 10.41 3.68 -8.43
CA ARG A 186 9.37 3.21 -9.37
C ARG A 186 8.08 2.82 -8.64
N GLY A 187 8.19 2.50 -7.35
CA GLY A 187 7.07 2.23 -6.46
C GLY A 187 6.29 3.48 -6.04
N ALA A 188 6.81 4.68 -6.29
CA ALA A 188 6.12 5.93 -5.98
C ALA A 188 4.76 6.00 -6.70
N GLY A 189 3.69 6.29 -5.96
CA GLY A 189 2.32 6.36 -6.50
C GLY A 189 1.56 5.03 -6.53
N THR A 190 2.07 3.96 -5.92
CA THR A 190 1.36 2.67 -5.80
C THR A 190 0.03 2.83 -5.06
N VAL A 191 -1.06 2.38 -5.69
CA VAL A 191 -2.35 2.24 -5.02
C VAL A 191 -2.39 0.91 -4.29
N LEU A 192 -2.39 0.99 -2.97
CA LEU A 192 -2.40 -0.16 -2.08
C LEU A 192 -3.74 -0.92 -2.10
N PHE A 193 -3.68 -2.24 -2.20
CA PHE A 193 -4.82 -3.13 -2.06
C PHE A 193 -5.40 -3.08 -0.65
N HIS A 194 -6.72 -2.99 -0.57
CA HIS A 194 -7.46 -3.07 0.68
C HIS A 194 -8.58 -4.10 0.51
N PRO A 195 -8.50 -5.26 1.20
CA PRO A 195 -9.54 -6.26 1.10
C PRO A 195 -10.85 -5.68 1.64
N GLY A 196 -11.95 -5.84 0.89
CA GLY A 196 -13.28 -5.39 1.31
C GLY A 196 -13.75 -4.02 0.84
N VAL A 197 -12.94 -3.24 0.11
CA VAL A 197 -13.39 -1.95 -0.48
C VAL A 197 -14.02 -2.14 -1.87
N ALA A 198 -14.20 -3.40 -2.27
CA ALA A 198 -14.95 -3.80 -3.46
C ALA A 198 -16.44 -3.44 -3.28
N ASP A 199 -16.72 -2.19 -3.60
CA ASP A 199 -17.97 -1.73 -4.18
C ASP A 199 -19.23 -1.77 -3.29
N GLU A 200 -19.25 -0.91 -2.26
CA GLU A 200 -20.51 -0.47 -1.63
C GLU A 200 -21.07 0.83 -2.23
N ARG A 201 -20.58 1.30 -3.40
CA ARG A 201 -21.11 2.54 -4.03
C ARG A 201 -21.59 2.43 -5.47
N SER A 202 -21.48 1.28 -6.15
CA SER A 202 -22.14 1.07 -7.46
C SER A 202 -23.54 0.44 -7.38
N GLY A 203 -24.04 0.10 -6.18
CA GLY A 203 -25.27 -0.68 -6.02
C GLY A 203 -26.51 0.01 -5.44
N ARG A 204 -26.45 1.24 -4.91
CA ARG A 204 -27.63 1.90 -4.28
C ARG A 204 -28.26 2.96 -5.19
N ARG A 205 -29.11 2.50 -6.11
CA ARG A 205 -30.24 3.33 -6.59
C ARG A 205 -31.17 3.61 -5.40
N PRO A 206 -31.53 4.87 -5.10
CA PRO A 206 -32.56 5.17 -4.11
C PRO A 206 -33.90 4.60 -4.58
N GLY A 207 -34.61 3.95 -3.65
CA GLY A 207 -35.80 3.16 -3.90
C GLY A 207 -36.91 3.89 -4.66
N GLN A 208 -37.50 3.17 -5.60
CA GLN A 208 -38.85 3.42 -6.09
C GLN A 208 -39.73 2.26 -5.63
N GLN A 209 -40.86 2.62 -5.05
CA GLN A 209 -41.83 1.80 -4.30
C GLN A 209 -42.36 0.55 -5.04
N PRO A 210 -42.95 -0.40 -4.28
CA PRO A 210 -43.34 -1.70 -4.78
C PRO A 210 -44.79 -1.74 -5.31
N GLY A 211 -44.99 -2.59 -6.32
CA GLY A 211 -46.22 -3.37 -6.46
C GLY A 211 -47.27 -2.87 -7.44
N ARG A 212 -47.38 -3.56 -8.59
CA ARG A 212 -48.67 -4.05 -9.09
C ARG A 212 -48.45 -5.27 -10.00
N ARG A 213 -49.24 -6.31 -9.71
CA ARG A 213 -49.29 -7.64 -10.33
C ARG A 213 -49.94 -7.56 -11.71
N SER A 214 -49.56 -8.42 -12.65
CA SER A 214 -50.53 -9.14 -13.49
C SER A 214 -49.87 -10.31 -14.24
N ASN A 215 -50.54 -11.46 -14.18
CA ASN A 215 -50.29 -12.68 -14.95
C ASN A 215 -50.44 -12.45 -16.46
N GLY A 216 -49.80 -13.30 -17.28
CA GLY A 216 -50.15 -13.45 -18.69
C GLY A 216 -49.16 -14.27 -19.53
N ASP A 217 -49.63 -15.42 -19.98
CA ASP A 217 -49.07 -16.43 -20.87
C ASP A 217 -48.51 -15.95 -22.24
N ALA A 218 -47.40 -16.58 -22.65
CA ALA A 218 -47.08 -17.11 -24.00
C ALA A 218 -46.71 -16.14 -25.18
N PRO A 219 -46.31 -16.64 -26.38
CA PRO A 219 -44.90 -16.65 -26.83
C PRO A 219 -44.63 -16.13 -28.28
N ARG A 220 -43.35 -16.22 -28.72
CA ARG A 220 -42.81 -16.21 -30.12
C ARG A 220 -42.43 -14.87 -30.79
N GLY A 221 -41.30 -14.92 -31.52
CA GLY A 221 -40.96 -14.06 -32.67
C GLY A 221 -39.69 -13.22 -32.47
N ARG A 222 -38.50 -13.67 -32.90
CA ARG A 222 -37.92 -13.59 -34.26
C ARG A 222 -37.43 -12.17 -34.63
N GLY A 223 -36.10 -12.04 -34.75
CA GLY A 223 -35.46 -11.16 -35.75
C GLY A 223 -34.75 -9.91 -35.22
N SER A 224 -33.42 -10.00 -35.09
CA SER A 224 -32.44 -9.27 -35.94
C SER A 224 -31.17 -8.86 -35.19
N PRO A 225 -30.02 -8.83 -35.89
CA PRO A 225 -28.69 -8.80 -35.28
C PRO A 225 -28.25 -7.36 -34.97
N SER A 226 -27.75 -7.13 -33.75
CA SER A 226 -27.10 -5.86 -33.42
C SER A 226 -25.67 -5.84 -33.97
N PRO A 227 -25.29 -4.81 -34.74
CA PRO A 227 -23.97 -4.67 -35.34
C PRO A 227 -22.99 -4.03 -34.36
N ASN A 228 -21.71 -4.39 -34.49
CA ASN A 228 -20.54 -3.62 -34.05
C ASN A 228 -20.58 -3.01 -32.64
N SER A 229 -20.06 -3.75 -31.66
CA SER A 229 -19.25 -3.10 -30.63
C SER A 229 -17.84 -2.96 -31.20
N PRO A 230 -17.33 -1.74 -31.50
CA PRO A 230 -15.93 -1.59 -31.80
C PRO A 230 -15.13 -2.00 -30.56
N ALA A 231 -14.20 -2.93 -30.77
CA ALA A 231 -13.15 -3.25 -29.84
C ALA A 231 -12.52 -1.94 -29.35
N THR A 232 -12.86 -1.54 -28.13
CA THR A 232 -12.19 -0.41 -27.50
C THR A 232 -10.83 -0.93 -27.06
N GLN A 233 -9.81 -0.33 -27.67
CA GLN A 233 -8.40 -0.57 -27.48
C GLN A 233 -8.01 -0.73 -26.00
N PRO A 234 -6.87 -1.39 -25.68
CA PRO A 234 -6.34 -1.37 -24.33
C PRO A 234 -6.29 0.08 -23.86
N SER A 235 -7.02 0.38 -22.79
CA SER A 235 -7.06 1.70 -22.19
C SER A 235 -5.63 2.18 -21.95
N ASN A 236 -5.17 3.17 -22.73
CA ASN A 236 -3.88 3.84 -22.60
C ASN A 236 -3.87 4.67 -21.30
N LEU A 237 -3.95 4.00 -20.16
CA LEU A 237 -3.90 4.63 -18.85
C LEU A 237 -2.47 5.08 -18.61
N ARG A 238 -2.27 6.40 -18.49
CA ARG A 238 -1.00 7.03 -18.19
C ARG A 238 -1.00 7.43 -16.71
N THR A 239 0.17 7.34 -16.09
CA THR A 239 0.41 7.88 -14.76
C THR A 239 1.20 9.18 -14.90
N GLN A 240 0.79 10.21 -14.18
CA GLN A 240 1.50 11.49 -14.08
C GLN A 240 1.65 11.88 -12.61
N ASN A 241 2.81 12.38 -12.25
CA ASN A 241 3.15 12.78 -10.89
C ASN A 241 3.43 14.28 -10.87
N ILE A 242 2.89 14.99 -9.88
CA ILE A 242 3.18 16.40 -9.64
C ILE A 242 3.48 16.62 -8.16
N SER A 243 4.38 17.56 -7.87
CA SER A 243 4.70 17.99 -6.51
C SER A 243 3.99 19.29 -6.21
N ILE A 244 3.32 19.36 -5.06
CA ILE A 244 2.57 20.53 -4.64
C ILE A 244 2.95 20.88 -3.20
N PRO A 245 3.32 22.14 -2.89
CA PRO A 245 3.62 22.58 -1.53
C PRO A 245 2.51 22.22 -0.52
N SER A 246 2.89 21.67 0.65
CA SER A 246 1.92 21.13 1.62
C SER A 246 0.92 22.16 2.13
N ASP A 247 1.31 23.43 2.19
CA ASP A 247 0.48 24.56 2.57
C ASP A 247 -0.62 24.85 1.52
N MET A 248 -0.40 24.47 0.26
CA MET A 248 -1.37 24.60 -0.84
C MET A 248 -2.24 23.36 -1.02
N VAL A 249 -1.85 22.21 -0.49
CA VAL A 249 -2.65 20.96 -0.60
C VAL A 249 -4.03 21.09 0.03
N GLY A 250 -4.15 21.83 1.12
CA GLY A 250 -5.43 22.04 1.81
C GLY A 250 -6.50 22.67 0.91
N CYS A 251 -6.14 23.62 0.05
CA CYS A 251 -7.09 24.31 -0.83
C CYS A 251 -7.54 23.41 -1.99
N ILE A 252 -6.65 22.54 -2.48
CA ILE A 252 -6.95 21.57 -3.53
C ILE A 252 -7.89 20.48 -3.03
N ILE A 253 -7.65 19.97 -1.82
CA ILE A 253 -8.53 18.98 -1.19
C ILE A 253 -9.91 19.60 -0.93
N GLY A 254 -9.93 20.82 -0.39
CA GLY A 254 -11.16 21.51 0.01
C GLY A 254 -11.74 20.97 1.32
N ARG A 255 -12.73 21.68 1.88
CA ARG A 255 -13.42 21.26 3.11
C ARG A 255 -14.06 19.88 2.94
N ASN A 256 -13.71 18.92 3.78
CA ASN A 256 -14.16 17.52 3.70
C ASN A 256 -13.79 16.80 2.38
N GLY A 257 -12.81 17.28 1.62
CA GLY A 257 -12.39 16.64 0.36
C GLY A 257 -13.33 16.90 -0.82
N THR A 258 -14.23 17.88 -0.73
CA THR A 258 -15.22 18.18 -1.78
C THR A 258 -14.57 18.62 -3.10
N LYS A 259 -13.59 19.52 -3.06
CA LYS A 259 -12.91 20.04 -4.27
C LYS A 259 -12.12 18.95 -5.00
N ILE A 260 -11.29 18.18 -4.30
CA ILE A 260 -10.56 17.08 -4.96
C ILE A 260 -11.51 16.02 -5.51
N THR A 261 -12.65 15.78 -4.84
CA THR A 261 -13.67 14.84 -5.33
C THR A 261 -14.30 15.35 -6.62
N GLU A 262 -14.55 16.65 -6.72
CA GLU A 262 -15.03 17.29 -7.95
C GLU A 262 -14.00 17.24 -9.07
N ILE A 263 -12.72 17.51 -8.78
CA ILE A 263 -11.63 17.43 -9.76
C ILE A 263 -11.52 16.00 -10.31
N ARG A 264 -11.57 14.98 -9.46
CA ARG A 264 -11.63 13.56 -9.88
C ARG A 264 -12.85 13.28 -10.76
N ARG A 265 -14.03 13.79 -10.39
CA ARG A 265 -15.29 13.61 -11.15
C ARG A 265 -15.23 14.26 -12.53
N LEU A 266 -14.70 15.48 -12.62
CA LEU A 266 -14.66 16.27 -13.86
C LEU A 266 -13.56 15.80 -14.81
N SER A 267 -12.41 15.42 -14.27
CA SER A 267 -11.29 14.89 -15.06
C SER A 267 -11.52 13.47 -15.55
N GLY A 268 -12.23 12.64 -14.76
CA GLY A 268 -12.29 11.20 -15.01
C GLY A 268 -11.01 10.46 -14.64
N SER A 269 -9.99 11.16 -14.12
CA SER A 269 -8.74 10.56 -13.65
C SER A 269 -8.79 10.23 -12.17
N LYS A 270 -8.10 9.15 -11.81
CA LYS A 270 -7.86 8.74 -10.44
C LYS A 270 -6.69 9.53 -9.87
N ILE A 271 -6.97 10.41 -8.91
CA ILE A 271 -5.96 11.27 -8.27
C ILE A 271 -5.68 10.75 -6.86
N SER A 272 -4.45 10.39 -6.54
CA SER A 272 -3.97 9.98 -5.21
C SER A 272 -3.06 11.05 -4.62
N ILE A 273 -3.06 11.19 -3.29
CA ILE A 273 -2.28 12.21 -2.57
C ILE A 273 -1.48 11.48 -1.49
N ALA A 274 -0.16 11.70 -1.47
CA ALA A 274 0.71 11.12 -0.44
C ALA A 274 0.30 11.61 0.97
N LYS A 275 0.28 10.70 1.95
CA LYS A 275 -0.14 11.01 3.32
C LYS A 275 0.92 11.79 4.10
N GLU A 276 2.19 11.58 3.76
CA GLU A 276 3.34 12.27 4.35
C GLU A 276 3.97 13.19 3.27
N PRO A 277 4.57 14.34 3.67
CA PRO A 277 5.37 15.16 2.77
C PRO A 277 6.51 14.32 2.19
N HIS A 278 6.85 14.53 0.92
CA HIS A 278 7.79 13.66 0.22
C HIS A 278 9.25 13.89 0.64
N ASP A 279 9.60 15.05 1.20
CA ASP A 279 10.95 15.41 1.64
C ASP A 279 10.95 16.58 2.65
N GLU A 280 12.12 16.93 3.20
CA GLU A 280 12.39 18.10 4.06
C GLU A 280 12.00 19.45 3.42
N THR A 281 11.68 19.46 2.12
CA THR A 281 11.21 20.63 1.34
C THR A 281 9.74 20.99 1.59
N GLY A 282 8.96 20.11 2.23
CA GLY A 282 7.55 20.37 2.56
C GLY A 282 6.59 20.21 1.37
N GLU A 283 7.01 19.61 0.25
CA GLU A 283 6.13 19.31 -0.88
C GLU A 283 5.41 17.96 -0.72
N ARG A 284 4.22 17.85 -1.30
CA ARG A 284 3.38 16.66 -1.29
C ARG A 284 3.14 16.17 -2.71
N MET A 285 3.39 14.90 -2.94
CA MET A 285 3.21 14.29 -4.26
C MET A 285 1.75 13.94 -4.52
N PHE A 286 1.28 14.30 -5.70
CA PHE A 286 0.00 13.88 -6.27
C PHE A 286 0.28 12.94 -7.44
N THR A 287 -0.46 11.84 -7.50
CA THR A 287 -0.38 10.85 -8.58
C THR A 287 -1.71 10.81 -9.31
N ILE A 288 -1.71 11.09 -10.61
CA ILE A 288 -2.88 11.15 -11.48
C ILE A 288 -2.80 9.96 -12.44
N VAL A 289 -3.82 9.11 -12.45
CA VAL A 289 -3.89 7.92 -13.31
C VAL A 289 -5.19 7.93 -14.10
N GLY A 290 -5.09 7.89 -15.42
CA GLY A 290 -6.24 8.05 -16.33
C GLY A 290 -5.78 8.06 -17.79
N THR A 291 -6.69 8.29 -18.73
CA THR A 291 -6.30 8.49 -20.13
C THR A 291 -5.47 9.77 -20.28
N PRO A 292 -4.70 9.96 -21.37
CA PRO A 292 -3.93 11.18 -21.57
C PRO A 292 -4.79 12.44 -21.46
N GLU A 293 -5.99 12.41 -22.05
CA GLU A 293 -6.95 13.52 -22.04
C GLU A 293 -7.53 13.75 -20.64
N ALA A 294 -7.83 12.68 -19.91
CA ALA A 294 -8.33 12.76 -18.54
C ALA A 294 -7.28 13.34 -17.59
N ASN A 295 -6.02 12.92 -17.75
CA ASN A 295 -4.91 13.40 -16.92
C ASN A 295 -4.59 14.87 -17.22
N GLU A 296 -4.58 15.27 -18.48
CA GLU A 296 -4.40 16.67 -18.88
C GLU A 296 -5.51 17.54 -18.27
N LYS A 297 -6.76 17.08 -18.32
CA LYS A 297 -7.89 17.77 -17.67
C LYS A 297 -7.76 17.82 -16.15
N ALA A 298 -7.26 16.76 -15.51
CA ALA A 298 -6.97 16.74 -14.08
C ALA A 298 -5.89 17.75 -13.70
N LEU A 299 -4.78 17.77 -14.46
CA LEU A 299 -3.69 18.74 -14.26
C LEU A 299 -4.19 20.17 -14.37
N PHE A 300 -4.94 20.49 -15.41
CA PHE A 300 -5.50 21.82 -15.61
C PHE A 300 -6.35 22.26 -14.40
N LEU A 301 -7.25 21.41 -13.93
CA LEU A 301 -8.11 21.70 -12.77
C LEU A 301 -7.31 21.86 -11.46
N LEU A 302 -6.25 21.07 -11.28
CA LEU A 302 -5.36 21.17 -10.11
C LEU A 302 -4.55 22.48 -10.13
N TYR A 303 -3.96 22.84 -11.27
CA TYR A 303 -3.20 24.08 -11.41
C TYR A 303 -4.07 25.32 -11.31
N ASN A 304 -5.25 25.32 -11.92
CA ASN A 304 -6.21 26.43 -11.81
C ASN A 304 -6.63 26.66 -10.34
N GLN A 305 -6.80 25.59 -9.57
CA GLN A 305 -7.13 25.70 -8.15
C GLN A 305 -5.95 26.20 -7.31
N LEU A 306 -4.72 25.86 -7.69
CA LEU A 306 -3.49 26.37 -7.08
C LEU A 306 -3.30 27.86 -7.34
N GLU A 307 -3.47 28.28 -8.59
CA GLU A 307 -3.29 29.66 -9.03
C GLU A 307 -4.30 30.60 -8.35
N SER A 308 -5.58 30.19 -8.33
CA SER A 308 -6.63 30.93 -7.62
C SER A 308 -6.36 31.09 -6.12
N GLU A 309 -5.77 30.09 -5.46
CA GLU A 309 -5.39 30.22 -4.05
C GLU A 309 -4.16 31.12 -3.87
N LYS A 310 -3.20 31.07 -4.80
CA LYS A 310 -1.99 31.90 -4.77
C LYS A 310 -2.35 33.38 -4.87
N GLU A 311 -3.20 33.77 -5.82
CA GLU A 311 -3.69 35.16 -5.96
C GLU A 311 -4.40 35.64 -4.69
N ARG A 312 -5.20 34.78 -4.07
CA ARG A 312 -5.94 35.12 -2.84
C ARG A 312 -5.03 35.36 -1.63
N ARG A 313 -3.85 34.72 -1.59
CA ARG A 313 -2.84 34.94 -0.54
C ARG A 313 -2.04 36.21 -0.77
N VAL A 314 -1.59 36.43 -2.00
CA VAL A 314 -0.84 37.65 -2.39
C VAL A 314 -1.68 38.91 -2.11
N GLY A 315 -2.97 38.90 -2.46
CA GLY A 315 -3.86 40.04 -2.16
C GLY A 315 -4.13 40.29 -0.67
N ARG A 316 -3.91 39.29 0.19
CA ARG A 316 -4.07 39.42 1.65
C ARG A 316 -2.81 39.94 2.33
N GLU A 317 -1.65 39.59 1.77
CA GLU A 317 -0.34 40.08 2.22
C GLU A 317 -0.12 41.54 1.83
N GLN A 318 -0.62 41.96 0.65
CA GLN A 318 -0.59 43.37 0.23
C GLN A 318 -1.42 44.29 1.14
N MET A 319 -2.64 43.88 1.54
CA MET A 319 -3.46 44.68 2.48
C MET A 319 -2.83 44.79 3.87
N GLN A 320 -2.14 43.75 4.35
CA GLN A 320 -1.48 43.78 5.67
C GLN A 320 -0.20 44.62 5.68
N GLN A 321 0.49 44.80 4.55
CA GLN A 321 1.64 45.69 4.46
C GLN A 321 1.24 47.16 4.38
N ASP A 322 0.12 47.48 3.72
CA ASP A 322 -0.41 48.85 3.67
C ASP A 322 -0.96 49.30 5.04
N GLU A 323 -1.61 48.43 5.82
CA GLU A 323 -2.08 48.76 7.18
C GLU A 323 -0.95 48.93 8.23
N LEU A 324 0.29 48.53 7.91
CA LEU A 324 1.45 48.63 8.81
C LEU A 324 2.38 49.81 8.45
N GLN A 325 2.09 50.54 7.37
CA GLN A 325 2.84 51.73 6.93
C GLN A 325 2.09 53.06 7.16
N ASP A 326 0.84 53.03 7.61
CA ASP A 326 0.05 54.20 8.05
C ASP A 326 0.02 54.35 9.59
#